data_AF-A0A7M2GNJ1-F1
#
_entry.id   AF-A0A7M2GNJ1-F1
#
_cell.length_a   1.000
_cell.length_b   1.000
_cell.length_c   1.000
_cell.angle_alpha   90.00
_cell.angle_beta   90.00
_cell.angle_gamma   90.00
#
_symmetry.space_group_name_H-M   'P 1'
#
loop_
_entity.id
_entity.type
_entity.pdbx_description
1 polymer ?
#
loop_
_entity_poly.entity_id
_entity_poly.type
_entity_poly.pdbx_seq_one_letter_code
_entity_poly.pdbx_strand_id
1 'polypeptide(L)' 'MTDGIRDILDRLRAPAGNVVARARRMVEAHVPEERRGPGWDRHWRELEAYLELPGQWLCAEGKENDG' A
#
# COMPACT_ATOMS: atom_id res chain seq x y z
N MET A 1 16.92 18.04 -25.68
CA MET A 1 15.48 18.06 -25.30
C MET A 1 14.99 16.73 -24.69
N THR A 2 15.72 15.62 -24.87
CA THR A 2 15.36 14.29 -24.32
C THR A 2 15.71 14.10 -22.85
N ASP A 3 16.66 14.87 -22.32
CA ASP A 3 17.16 14.70 -20.94
C ASP A 3 16.11 15.12 -19.89
N GLY A 4 15.32 16.16 -20.15
CA GLY A 4 14.26 16.59 -19.24
C GLY A 4 13.13 15.59 -19.08
N ILE A 5 12.78 14.84 -20.14
CA ILE A 5 11.76 13.78 -20.06
C ILE A 5 12.31 12.60 -19.26
N ARG A 6 13.59 12.24 -19.44
CA ARG A 6 14.24 11.16 -18.70
C ARG A 6 14.30 11.45 -17.20
N ASP A 7 14.64 12.68 -16.81
CA ASP A 7 14.65 13.10 -15.40
C ASP A 7 13.25 13.08 -14.75
N ILE A 8 12.21 13.47 -15.49
CA ILE A 8 10.82 13.38 -15.01
C ILE A 8 10.42 11.92 -14.83
N LEU A 9 10.73 11.07 -15.80
CA LEU A 9 10.44 9.65 -15.72
C LEU A 9 11.22 8.99 -14.59
N ASP A 10 12.49 9.31 -14.38
CA ASP A 10 13.30 8.74 -13.28
C ASP A 10 12.81 9.21 -11.90
N ARG A 11 12.29 10.43 -11.76
CA ARG A 11 11.58 10.88 -10.55
C ARG A 11 10.29 10.12 -10.29
N LEU A 12 9.55 9.76 -11.34
CA LEU A 12 8.36 8.92 -11.25
C LEU A 12 8.70 7.43 -11.04
N ARG A 13 9.92 7.03 -11.43
CA ARG A 13 10.42 5.66 -11.41
C ARG A 13 11.17 5.31 -10.13
N ALA A 14 11.64 6.31 -9.37
CA ALA A 14 12.06 6.10 -7.99
C ALA A 14 10.88 5.42 -7.27
N PRO A 15 11.03 4.19 -6.75
CA PRO A 15 9.93 3.54 -6.08
C PRO A 15 9.65 4.39 -4.86
N ALA A 16 8.54 5.13 -4.88
CA ALA A 16 7.98 5.69 -3.67
C ALA A 16 7.77 4.46 -2.79
N GLY A 17 8.66 4.25 -1.81
CA GLY A 17 8.63 3.08 -0.96
C GLY A 17 7.23 2.85 -0.43
N ASN A 18 6.89 1.59 -0.12
CA ASN A 18 5.55 1.11 0.24
C ASN A 18 4.56 2.24 0.63
N VAL A 19 3.64 2.58 -0.28
CA VAL A 19 2.75 3.74 -0.10
C VAL A 19 1.89 3.63 1.16
N VAL A 20 1.61 2.41 1.61
CA VAL A 20 0.93 2.14 2.88
C VAL A 20 1.84 2.48 4.05
N ALA A 21 3.12 2.09 4.03
CA ALA A 21 4.05 2.47 5.09
C ALA A 21 4.21 4.00 5.20
N ARG A 22 4.12 4.73 4.09
CA ARG A 22 4.08 6.20 4.12
C ARG A 22 2.81 6.72 4.76
N ALA A 23 1.65 6.18 4.38
CA ALA A 23 0.36 6.56 4.98
C ALA A 23 0.33 6.25 6.48
N ARG A 24 0.86 5.10 6.90
CA ARG A 24 0.99 4.69 8.30
C ARG A 24 1.67 5.76 9.15
N ARG A 25 2.84 6.23 8.71
CA ARG A 25 3.60 7.28 9.42
C ARG A 25 2.81 8.57 9.59
N MET A 26 2.05 8.97 8.56
CA MET A 26 1.20 10.16 8.62
C MET A 26 0.06 9.98 9.62
N VAL A 27 -0.56 8.79 9.67
CA VAL A 27 -1.64 8.50 10.62
C VAL A 27 -1.09 8.40 12.05
N GLU A 28 0.03 7.73 12.26
CA GLU A 28 0.67 7.60 13.58
C GLU A 28 1.07 8.94 14.19
N ALA A 29 1.39 9.95 13.35
CA ALA A 29 1.64 11.32 13.81
C ALA A 29 0.39 12.03 14.35
N HIS A 30 -0.82 11.62 13.93
CA HIS A 30 -2.09 12.20 14.35
C HIS A 30 -2.86 11.33 15.35
N VAL A 31 -2.56 10.03 15.39
CA VAL A 31 -3.22 9.03 16.25
C VAL A 31 -2.20 8.49 17.25
N PRO A 32 -2.17 9.05 18.48
CA PRO A 32 -1.29 8.57 19.53
C PRO A 32 -1.70 7.18 19.99
N GLU A 33 -0.79 6.48 20.70
CA GLU A 33 -0.91 5.05 20.99
C GLU A 33 -2.16 4.70 21.80
N GLU A 34 -2.61 5.60 22.69
CA GLU A 34 -3.78 5.38 23.55
C GLU A 34 -5.09 5.32 22.76
N ARG A 35 -5.07 5.82 21.52
CA ARG A 35 -6.23 5.83 20.60
C ARG A 35 -6.17 4.71 19.57
N ARG A 36 -5.15 3.87 19.59
CA ARG A 36 -5.00 2.75 18.66
C ARG A 36 -5.76 1.55 19.21
N GLY A 37 -6.78 1.13 18.46
CA GLY A 37 -7.61 -0.02 18.83
C GLY A 37 -6.88 -1.36 18.68
N PRO A 38 -7.46 -2.45 19.19
CA PRO A 38 -6.93 -3.80 18.99
C PRO A 38 -6.79 -4.11 17.50
N GLY A 39 -5.64 -4.66 17.11
CA GLY A 39 -5.35 -5.01 15.72
C GLY A 39 -4.75 -3.90 14.85
N TRP A 40 -4.48 -2.71 15.41
CA TRP A 40 -3.85 -1.59 14.69
C TRP A 40 -2.59 -1.98 13.90
N ASP A 41 -1.61 -2.58 14.58
CA ASP A 41 -0.34 -2.96 13.94
C ASP A 41 -0.50 -4.08 12.93
N ARG A 42 -1.39 -5.05 13.23
CA ARG A 42 -1.69 -6.15 12.33
C ARG A 42 -2.29 -5.62 11.03
N HIS A 43 -3.25 -4.72 11.11
CA HIS A 43 -3.92 -4.12 9.97
C HIS A 43 -2.92 -3.41 9.04
N TRP A 44 -2.05 -2.56 9.59
CA TRP A 44 -1.03 -1.88 8.80
C TRP A 44 -0.04 -2.86 8.15
N ARG A 45 0.40 -3.90 8.87
CA ARG A 45 1.29 -4.92 8.31
C ARG A 45 0.66 -5.71 7.17
N GLU A 46 -0.63 -6.06 7.28
CA GLU A 46 -1.35 -6.74 6.20
C GLU A 46 -1.41 -5.87 4.94
N LEU A 47 -1.73 -4.58 5.09
CA LEU A 47 -1.75 -3.63 3.98
C LEU A 47 -0.36 -3.42 3.35
N GLU A 48 0.69 -3.35 4.17
CA GLU A 48 2.07 -3.24 3.68
C GLU A 48 2.45 -4.49 2.85
N ALA A 49 2.13 -5.69 3.35
CA ALA A 49 2.42 -6.95 2.68
C ALA A 49 1.71 -7.10 1.32
N TYR A 50 0.49 -6.57 1.16
CA TYR A 50 -0.22 -6.58 -0.12
C TYR A 50 0.49 -5.81 -1.23
N LEU A 51 1.32 -4.83 -0.89
CA LEU A 51 2.09 -4.07 -1.87
C LEU A 51 3.47 -4.68 -2.15
N GLU A 52 3.98 -5.51 -1.24
CA GLU A 52 5.26 -6.21 -1.42
C GLU A 52 5.13 -7.47 -2.28
N LEU A 53 3.90 -7.98 -2.45
CA LEU A 53 3.58 -9.12 -3.32
C LEU A 53 2.85 -8.63 -4.58
N PRO A 54 3.54 -8.46 -5.73
CA PRO A 54 2.87 -8.11 -6.98
C PRO A 54 1.98 -9.29 -7.42
N GLY A 55 0.66 -9.11 -7.42
CA GLY A 55 -0.24 -9.88 -8.28
C GLY A 55 -1.08 -11.02 -7.68
N GLN A 56 -1.30 -11.10 -6.37
CA GLN A 56 -2.29 -12.04 -5.81
C GLN A 56 -3.49 -11.33 -5.19
N TRP A 57 -4.31 -10.76 -6.08
CA TRP A 57 -5.72 -10.56 -5.76
C TRP A 57 -6.42 -11.90 -5.92
N LEU A 58 -6.57 -12.65 -4.82
CA LEU A 58 -7.56 -13.73 -4.75
C LEU A 58 -8.93 -13.06 -4.68
N CYS A 59 -9.38 -12.47 -5.79
CA CYS A 59 -10.79 -12.21 -5.97
C CYS A 59 -11.41 -13.60 -6.00
N ALA A 60 -12.03 -14.01 -4.89
CA ALA A 60 -12.83 -15.22 -4.85
C ALA A 60 -13.84 -15.10 -5.99
N GLU A 61 -13.60 -15.81 -7.08
CA GLU A 61 -14.57 -15.94 -8.16
C GLU A 61 -15.87 -16.36 -7.50
N GLY A 62 -16.89 -15.53 -7.69
CA GLY A 62 -18.23 -15.85 -7.26
C GLY A 62 -18.54 -17.24 -7.78
N LYS A 63 -18.90 -18.15 -6.88
CA LYS A 63 -19.58 -19.36 -7.31
C LYS A 63 -20.97 -18.96 -7.76
N GLU A 64 -21.06 -18.47 -8.98
CA GLU A 64 -22.22 -18.66 -9.83
C GLU A 64 -22.24 -20.13 -10.21
N ASN A 65 -23.11 -20.89 -9.53
CA ASN A 65 -23.75 -22.07 -10.10
C ASN A 65 -25.19 -22.07 -9.57
N ASP A 66 -26.05 -21.47 -10.38
CA ASP A 66 -27.46 -21.82 -10.50
C ASP A 66 -27.52 -23.14 -11.30
N GLY A 67 -28.28 -24.14 -10.80
CA GLY A 67 -28.41 -25.46 -11.42
C GLY A 67 -28.65 -26.60 -10.45
#